data_AF-A0A5K0ZHU9-F1
#
_entry.id   AF-A0A5K0ZHU9-F1
#
_cell.length_a   1.000
_cell.length_b   1.000
_cell.length_c   1.000
_cell.angle_alpha   90.00
_cell.angle_beta   90.00
_cell.angle_gamma   90.00
#
_symmetry.space_group_name_H-M   'P 1'
#
loop_
_entity.id
_entity.type
_entity.pdbx_description
1 polymer ?
#
loop_
_entity_poly.entity_id
_entity_poly.type
_entity_poly.pdbx_seq_one_letter_code
_entity_poly.pdbx_strand_id
1 'polypeptide(L)'
;VLVSVLRIITKASLPQTPQGLQRSAQLYFIVSVLFMATCILCLNILHRLSIMKYYTDKKLSALPYHNSYIGDLKQINLTGTPMSTAFSTEQTNLKTEFWNTWKKIKWNAVGILMIYVVTLSIFPGYITDGLQSKILRNWYPILLITTYNVFDLVGKCLTAMYVPKATVKVVWACSGRLLFYPLFAACMHGPRFFRTEIPVVLLTSALGLTNGYLTSSLMILAPKCVPTKEAETVGIIMVLFLGIGLAAGSLAGWLWVI
;
A
#
# COMPACT_ATOMS: atom_id res chain seq x y z
N VAL A 1 1.12 -1.76 13.14
CA VAL A 1 1.35 -1.25 14.52
C VAL A 1 0.92 -2.23 15.59
N LEU A 2 -0.37 -2.60 15.67
CA LEU A 2 -0.87 -3.54 16.70
C LEU A 2 -0.06 -4.84 16.78
N VAL A 3 0.19 -5.47 15.62
CA VAL A 3 1.03 -6.67 15.47
C VAL A 3 2.47 -6.47 15.97
N SER A 4 3.07 -5.30 15.73
CA SER A 4 4.43 -4.98 16.16
C SER A 4 4.52 -4.71 17.67
N VAL A 5 3.54 -3.98 18.21
CA VAL A 5 3.37 -3.73 19.65
C VAL A 5 3.14 -5.05 20.38
N LEU A 6 2.26 -5.91 19.84
CA LEU A 6 2.03 -7.25 20.36
C LEU A 6 3.32 -8.07 20.34
N ARG A 7 4.09 -8.04 19.25
CA ARG A 7 5.39 -8.72 19.17
C ARG A 7 6.41 -8.22 20.20
N ILE A 8 6.42 -6.92 20.52
CA ILE A 8 7.25 -6.35 21.58
C ILE A 8 6.79 -6.84 22.95
N ILE A 9 5.50 -6.70 23.25
CA ILE A 9 4.91 -7.12 24.53
C ILE A 9 5.19 -8.60 24.76
N THR A 10 4.91 -9.44 23.77
CA THR A 10 5.06 -10.88 23.91
C THR A 10 6.51 -11.30 24.08
N LYS A 11 7.46 -10.61 23.42
CA LYS A 11 8.90 -10.86 23.63
C LYS A 11 9.41 -10.32 24.96
N ALA A 12 8.80 -9.26 25.49
CA ALA A 12 9.17 -8.66 26.78
C ALA A 12 8.60 -9.43 27.97
N SER A 13 7.43 -10.06 27.78
CA SER A 13 6.68 -10.71 28.85
C SER A 13 6.88 -12.23 28.93
N LEU A 14 7.40 -12.92 27.89
CA LEU A 14 7.59 -14.38 27.92
C LEU A 14 9.08 -14.78 27.88
N PRO A 15 9.50 -15.74 28.73
CA PRO A 15 10.86 -16.31 28.67
C PRO A 15 11.07 -17.05 27.34
N GLN A 16 12.32 -17.06 26.83
CA GLN A 16 12.72 -17.72 25.57
C GLN A 16 12.74 -19.25 25.67
N THR A 17 11.67 -19.86 26.15
CA THR A 17 11.45 -21.32 26.13
C THR A 17 10.53 -21.69 24.96
N PRO A 18 10.63 -22.91 24.39
CA PRO A 18 9.79 -23.34 23.27
C PRO A 18 8.28 -23.26 23.59
N GLN A 19 7.91 -23.50 24.85
CA GLN A 19 6.54 -23.32 25.34
C GLN A 19 6.12 -21.84 25.39
N GLY A 20 7.04 -20.93 25.74
CA GLY A 20 6.80 -19.49 25.69
C GLY A 20 6.57 -18.97 24.27
N LEU A 21 7.31 -19.49 23.30
CA LEU A 21 7.13 -19.13 21.89
C LEU A 21 5.78 -19.62 21.34
N GLN A 22 5.32 -20.80 21.75
CA GLN A 22 4.01 -21.33 21.35
C GLN A 22 2.85 -20.51 21.96
N ARG A 23 2.92 -20.16 23.24
CA ARG A 23 1.96 -19.27 23.92
C ARG A 23 1.92 -17.88 23.27
N SER A 24 3.09 -17.37 22.89
CA SER A 24 3.24 -16.13 22.14
C SER A 24 2.49 -16.16 20.81
N ALA A 25 2.69 -17.21 20.03
CA ALA A 25 2.03 -17.39 18.74
C ALA A 25 0.51 -17.54 18.91
N GLN A 26 0.05 -18.30 19.91
CA GLN A 26 -1.39 -18.45 20.20
C GLN A 26 -2.05 -17.10 20.54
N LEU A 27 -1.42 -16.30 21.42
CA LEU A 27 -1.91 -14.95 21.73
C LEU A 27 -1.94 -14.05 20.49
N TYR A 28 -0.92 -14.14 19.64
CA TYR A 28 -0.87 -13.41 18.38
C TYR A 28 -2.05 -13.74 17.46
N PHE A 29 -2.35 -15.03 17.29
CA PHE A 29 -3.48 -15.48 16.47
C PHE A 29 -4.82 -15.06 17.07
N ILE A 30 -5.03 -15.21 18.38
CA ILE A 30 -6.28 -14.82 19.04
C ILE A 30 -6.57 -13.33 18.86
N VAL A 31 -5.58 -12.47 19.15
CA VAL A 31 -5.74 -11.02 18.98
C VAL A 31 -6.01 -10.66 17.51
N SER A 32 -5.32 -11.31 16.58
CA SER A 32 -5.53 -11.09 15.14
C SER A 32 -6.93 -11.51 14.68
N VAL A 33 -7.43 -12.65 15.15
CA VAL A 33 -8.79 -13.14 14.84
C VAL A 33 -9.85 -12.20 15.39
N LEU A 34 -9.71 -11.75 16.65
CA LEU A 34 -10.65 -10.80 17.25
C LEU A 34 -10.68 -9.48 16.46
N PHE A 35 -9.52 -8.93 16.11
CA PHE A 35 -9.44 -7.71 15.31
C PHE A 35 -10.07 -7.87 13.92
N MET A 36 -9.79 -8.98 13.23
CA MET A 36 -10.44 -9.31 11.95
C MET A 36 -11.95 -9.44 12.08
N ALA A 37 -12.45 -10.12 13.12
CA ALA A 37 -13.87 -10.26 13.38
C ALA A 37 -14.53 -8.89 13.62
N THR A 38 -13.90 -8.00 14.39
CA THR A 38 -14.35 -6.62 14.56
C THR A 38 -14.41 -5.87 13.23
N CYS A 39 -13.36 -5.97 12.40
CA CYS A 39 -13.37 -5.36 11.06
C CYS A 39 -14.52 -5.90 10.18
N ILE A 40 -14.76 -7.21 10.17
CA ILE A 40 -15.86 -7.82 9.41
C ILE A 40 -17.22 -7.32 9.90
N LEU A 41 -17.43 -7.25 11.23
CA LEU A 41 -18.64 -6.70 11.83
C LEU A 41 -18.85 -5.23 11.41
N CYS A 42 -17.81 -4.40 11.51
CA CYS A 42 -17.85 -3.01 11.08
C CYS A 42 -18.19 -2.87 9.59
N LEU A 43 -17.61 -3.71 8.72
CA LEU A 43 -17.90 -3.70 7.28
C LEU A 43 -19.35 -4.11 6.98
N ASN A 44 -19.88 -5.10 7.71
CA ASN A 44 -21.26 -5.54 7.55
C ASN A 44 -22.26 -4.45 8.00
N ILE A 45 -21.96 -3.76 9.11
CA ILE A 45 -22.73 -2.59 9.56
C ILE A 45 -22.60 -1.43 8.56
N LEU A 46 -21.41 -1.19 8.00
CA LEU A 46 -21.16 -0.15 7.01
C LEU A 46 -21.96 -0.36 5.72
N HIS A 47 -22.09 -1.60 5.25
CA HIS A 47 -22.91 -1.91 4.07
C HIS A 47 -24.42 -1.79 4.34
N ARG A 48 -24.84 -1.83 5.62
CA ARG A 48 -26.23 -1.60 6.03
C ARG A 48 -26.59 -0.11 6.18
N LEU A 49 -25.60 0.77 6.32
CA LEU A 49 -25.82 2.22 6.42
C LEU A 49 -26.50 2.77 5.15
N SER A 50 -27.54 3.58 5.35
CA SER A 50 -28.34 4.21 4.29
C SER A 50 -27.50 5.05 3.34
N ILE A 51 -26.41 5.65 3.83
CA ILE A 51 -25.46 6.45 3.05
C ILE A 51 -24.80 5.59 1.97
N MET A 52 -24.33 4.37 2.31
CA MET A 52 -23.72 3.47 1.32
C MET A 52 -24.74 3.03 0.28
N LYS A 53 -25.97 2.70 0.70
CA LYS A 53 -27.04 2.37 -0.25
C LYS A 53 -27.35 3.51 -1.21
N TYR A 54 -27.38 4.75 -0.73
CA TYR A 54 -27.61 5.93 -1.57
C TYR A 54 -26.52 6.12 -2.63
N TYR A 55 -25.24 5.98 -2.27
CA TYR A 55 -24.15 6.09 -3.23
C TYR A 55 -24.08 4.90 -4.20
N THR A 56 -24.39 3.69 -3.73
CA THR A 56 -24.48 2.50 -4.57
C THR A 56 -25.60 2.65 -5.60
N ASP A 57 -26.82 3.01 -5.17
CA ASP A 57 -27.98 3.21 -6.06
C ASP A 57 -27.71 4.29 -7.12
N LYS A 58 -27.18 5.44 -6.69
CA LYS A 58 -26.79 6.53 -7.60
C LYS A 58 -25.71 6.12 -8.61
N LYS A 59 -24.79 5.23 -8.21
CA LYS A 59 -23.75 4.69 -9.11
C LYS A 59 -24.35 3.73 -10.14
N LEU A 60 -25.30 2.89 -9.73
CA LEU A 60 -26.01 1.94 -10.61
C LEU A 60 -26.83 2.69 -11.67
N SER A 61 -27.53 3.77 -11.29
CA SER A 61 -28.29 4.60 -12.23
C SER A 61 -27.42 5.46 -13.17
N ALA A 62 -26.18 5.77 -12.77
CA ALA A 62 -25.27 6.61 -13.55
C ALA A 62 -24.29 5.82 -14.44
N LEU A 63 -24.29 4.48 -14.34
CA LEU A 63 -23.43 3.61 -15.15
C LEU A 63 -23.94 3.57 -16.60
N PRO A 64 -23.11 4.00 -17.58
CA PRO A 64 -23.44 3.84 -19.00
C PRO A 64 -23.62 2.38 -19.39
N TYR A 65 -23.02 1.44 -18.66
CA TYR A 65 -23.14 0.01 -18.91
C TYR A 65 -24.60 -0.48 -18.87
N HIS A 66 -25.44 0.02 -17.97
CA HIS A 66 -26.86 -0.36 -17.92
C HIS A 66 -27.64 0.20 -19.12
N ASN A 67 -27.39 1.46 -19.49
CA ASN A 67 -27.99 2.07 -20.67
C ASN A 67 -27.45 1.49 -21.98
N SER A 68 -26.18 1.08 -22.01
CA SER A 68 -25.56 0.41 -23.15
C SER A 68 -26.09 -1.01 -23.29
N TYR A 69 -26.26 -1.76 -22.21
CA TYR A 69 -26.85 -3.11 -22.25
C TYR A 69 -28.32 -3.08 -22.67
N ILE A 70 -29.11 -2.12 -22.16
CA ILE A 70 -30.49 -1.89 -22.61
C ILE A 70 -30.51 -1.43 -24.08
N GLY A 71 -29.58 -0.55 -24.47
CA GLY A 71 -29.42 -0.09 -25.85
C GLY A 71 -29.06 -1.23 -26.82
N ASP A 72 -28.07 -2.05 -26.46
CA ASP A 72 -27.57 -3.21 -27.20
C ASP A 72 -28.65 -4.30 -27.27
N LEU A 73 -29.37 -4.60 -26.19
CA LEU A 73 -30.55 -5.49 -26.22
C LEU A 73 -31.61 -4.96 -27.19
N LYS A 74 -31.89 -3.65 -27.16
CA LYS A 74 -32.88 -3.03 -28.04
C LYS A 74 -32.42 -3.05 -29.50
N GLN A 75 -31.12 -2.91 -29.75
CA GLN A 75 -30.52 -2.92 -31.07
C GLN A 75 -30.43 -4.35 -31.63
N ILE A 76 -29.97 -5.33 -30.85
CA ILE A 76 -29.97 -6.77 -31.22
C ILE A 76 -31.37 -7.23 -31.60
N ASN A 77 -32.38 -6.80 -30.85
CA ASN A 77 -33.79 -7.13 -31.12
C ASN A 77 -34.34 -6.43 -32.39
N LEU A 78 -33.70 -5.34 -32.86
CA LEU A 78 -34.12 -4.58 -34.05
C LEU A 78 -33.35 -4.96 -35.32
N THR A 79 -32.04 -5.24 -35.23
CA THR A 79 -31.15 -5.41 -36.39
C THR A 79 -30.74 -6.85 -36.66
N GLY A 80 -31.07 -7.80 -35.79
CA GLY A 80 -30.67 -9.21 -35.96
C GLY A 80 -29.14 -9.41 -35.97
N THR A 81 -28.39 -8.44 -35.43
CA THR A 81 -26.93 -8.42 -35.43
C THR A 81 -26.37 -9.55 -34.56
N PRO A 82 -25.36 -10.31 -35.05
CA PRO A 82 -24.79 -11.41 -34.29
C PRO A 82 -24.05 -10.92 -33.05
N MET A 83 -24.31 -11.58 -31.92
CA MET A 83 -23.79 -11.28 -30.56
C MET A 83 -22.25 -11.13 -30.51
N SER A 84 -21.53 -11.77 -31.43
CA SER A 84 -20.09 -11.66 -31.59
C SER A 84 -19.60 -10.22 -31.91
N THR A 85 -20.41 -9.42 -32.60
CA THR A 85 -20.08 -8.04 -32.99
C THR A 85 -20.26 -7.05 -31.83
N ALA A 86 -21.27 -7.29 -30.98
CA ALA A 86 -21.51 -6.51 -29.77
C ALA A 86 -20.38 -6.74 -28.74
N PHE A 87 -19.99 -8.00 -28.53
CA PHE A 87 -18.92 -8.36 -27.60
C PHE A 87 -17.54 -7.78 -28.00
N SER A 88 -17.24 -7.75 -29.30
CA SER A 88 -15.97 -7.18 -29.80
C SER A 88 -15.95 -5.64 -29.73
N THR A 89 -17.11 -4.99 -29.88
CA THR A 89 -17.27 -3.54 -29.66
C THR A 89 -17.14 -3.19 -28.16
N GLU A 90 -17.64 -4.03 -27.26
CA GLU A 90 -17.50 -3.85 -25.81
C GLU A 90 -16.04 -3.98 -25.35
N GLN A 91 -15.32 -5.02 -25.82
CA GLN A 91 -13.90 -5.22 -25.50
C GLN A 91 -12.99 -4.08 -25.98
N THR A 92 -13.30 -3.48 -27.13
CA THR A 92 -12.52 -2.36 -27.68
C THR A 92 -12.78 -1.05 -26.94
N ASN A 93 -14.03 -0.79 -26.53
CA ASN A 93 -14.37 0.35 -25.67
C ASN A 93 -13.69 0.24 -24.29
N LEU A 94 -13.73 -0.94 -23.68
CA LEU A 94 -13.07 -1.19 -22.39
C LEU A 94 -11.56 -0.93 -22.46
N LYS A 95 -10.87 -1.50 -23.46
CA LYS A 95 -9.42 -1.27 -23.66
C LYS A 95 -9.09 0.21 -23.87
N THR A 96 -9.93 0.94 -24.58
CA THR A 96 -9.73 2.38 -24.84
C THR A 96 -9.93 3.22 -23.57
N GLU A 97 -10.95 2.91 -22.76
CA GLU A 97 -11.15 3.53 -21.45
C GLU A 97 -10.00 3.22 -20.48
N PHE A 98 -9.54 1.97 -20.40
CA PHE A 98 -8.37 1.58 -19.61
C PHE A 98 -7.11 2.34 -20.04
N TRP A 99 -6.85 2.46 -21.34
CA TRP A 99 -5.68 3.15 -21.87
C TRP A 99 -5.72 4.66 -21.59
N ASN A 100 -6.89 5.27 -21.71
CA ASN A 100 -7.11 6.68 -21.38
C ASN A 100 -6.98 6.95 -19.88
N THR A 101 -7.51 6.04 -19.05
CA THR A 101 -7.36 6.06 -17.59
C THR A 101 -5.89 5.96 -17.21
N TRP A 102 -5.17 4.99 -17.78
CA TRP A 102 -3.75 4.74 -17.58
C TRP A 102 -2.91 5.99 -17.87
N LYS A 103 -3.12 6.66 -19.01
CA LYS A 103 -2.39 7.88 -19.37
C LYS A 103 -2.53 8.99 -18.32
N LYS A 104 -3.69 9.11 -17.69
CA LYS A 104 -3.97 10.12 -16.66
C LYS A 104 -3.33 9.78 -15.31
N ILE A 105 -3.31 8.50 -14.93
CA ILE A 105 -2.83 8.07 -13.61
C ILE A 105 -1.39 7.54 -13.59
N LYS A 106 -0.73 7.41 -14.74
CA LYS A 106 0.59 6.77 -14.86
C LYS A 106 1.61 7.29 -13.84
N TRP A 107 1.63 8.59 -13.57
CA TRP A 107 2.58 9.18 -12.61
C TRP A 107 2.27 8.79 -11.16
N ASN A 108 0.99 8.65 -10.81
CA ASN A 108 0.58 8.16 -9.50
C ASN A 108 0.90 6.67 -9.33
N ALA A 109 0.63 5.86 -10.36
CA ALA A 109 0.90 4.42 -10.35
C ALA A 109 2.40 4.11 -10.32
N VAL A 110 3.20 4.84 -11.09
CA VAL A 110 4.67 4.73 -11.01
C VAL A 110 5.18 5.22 -9.66
N GLY A 111 4.62 6.30 -9.12
CA GLY A 111 4.94 6.80 -7.79
C GLY A 111 4.72 5.75 -6.70
N ILE A 112 3.56 5.07 -6.71
CA ILE A 112 3.26 4.03 -5.71
C ILE A 112 4.18 2.82 -5.86
N LEU A 113 4.42 2.38 -7.10
CA LEU A 113 5.37 1.30 -7.36
C LEU A 113 6.76 1.65 -6.82
N MET A 114 7.26 2.86 -7.11
CA MET A 114 8.55 3.32 -6.63
C MET A 114 8.62 3.37 -5.10
N ILE A 115 7.59 3.87 -4.42
CA ILE A 115 7.53 3.87 -2.96
C ILE A 115 7.78 2.47 -2.41
N TYR A 116 7.03 1.48 -2.91
CA TYR A 116 7.10 0.12 -2.38
C TYR A 116 8.36 -0.64 -2.80
N VAL A 117 8.90 -0.39 -4.00
CA VAL A 117 10.20 -0.93 -4.42
C VAL A 117 11.31 -0.42 -3.49
N VAL A 118 11.40 0.89 -3.28
CA VAL A 118 12.42 1.48 -2.40
C VAL A 118 12.26 0.97 -0.97
N THR A 119 11.05 0.99 -0.42
CA THR A 119 10.82 0.59 0.96
C THR A 119 11.17 -0.88 1.20
N LEU A 120 10.73 -1.81 0.34
CA LEU A 120 10.99 -3.24 0.54
C LEU A 120 12.40 -3.67 0.17
N SER A 121 13.06 -2.98 -0.76
CA SER A 121 14.47 -3.26 -1.04
C SER A 121 15.36 -2.91 0.14
N ILE A 122 15.08 -1.79 0.83
CA ILE A 122 15.80 -1.38 2.04
C ILE A 122 15.38 -2.28 3.22
N PHE A 123 14.10 -2.62 3.34
CA PHE A 123 13.53 -3.38 4.44
C PHE A 123 12.86 -4.64 3.91
N PRO A 124 13.49 -5.85 3.85
CA PRO A 124 14.30 -6.49 4.89
C PRO A 124 15.79 -6.76 4.53
N GLY A 125 16.25 -6.43 3.32
CA GLY A 125 17.63 -6.69 2.87
C GLY A 125 18.71 -6.03 3.76
N TYR A 126 18.43 -4.85 4.32
CA TYR A 126 19.31 -4.18 5.27
C TYR A 126 19.40 -4.90 6.64
N ILE A 127 18.32 -5.57 7.07
CA ILE A 127 18.23 -6.21 8.39
C ILE A 127 19.06 -7.49 8.45
N THR A 128 19.29 -8.17 7.31
CA THR A 128 20.00 -9.44 7.25
C THR A 128 21.52 -9.32 7.36
N ASP A 129 22.12 -8.24 6.85
CA ASP A 129 23.59 -8.07 6.83
C ASP A 129 24.13 -6.94 7.73
N GLY A 130 23.36 -5.86 7.92
CA GLY A 130 23.96 -4.56 8.24
C GLY A 130 24.45 -4.36 9.68
N LEU A 131 23.79 -4.97 10.68
CA LEU A 131 24.00 -4.56 12.07
C LEU A 131 23.88 -5.74 13.03
N GLN A 132 24.95 -6.53 13.13
CA GLN A 132 25.29 -7.18 14.39
C GLN A 132 25.68 -6.11 15.42
N SER A 133 24.69 -5.36 15.93
CA SER A 133 24.94 -4.54 17.10
C SER A 133 25.18 -5.45 18.30
N LYS A 134 26.33 -5.24 18.97
CA LYS A 134 26.78 -6.01 20.14
C LYS A 134 25.85 -5.90 21.34
N ILE A 135 24.94 -4.91 21.38
CA ILE A 135 24.10 -4.58 22.55
C ILE A 135 22.65 -5.05 22.39
N LEU A 136 22.01 -4.85 21.23
CA LEU A 136 20.58 -5.16 21.04
C LEU A 136 20.30 -6.48 20.30
N ARG A 137 21.31 -7.17 19.75
CA ARG A 137 21.25 -8.52 19.12
C ARG A 137 19.88 -8.88 18.52
N ASN A 138 19.03 -9.62 19.24
CA ASN A 138 17.74 -10.12 18.74
C ASN A 138 16.58 -9.08 18.79
N TRP A 139 16.74 -7.96 19.49
CA TRP A 139 15.74 -6.89 19.70
C TRP A 139 15.81 -5.79 18.65
N TYR A 140 16.99 -5.59 18.05
CA TYR A 140 17.22 -4.51 17.10
C TYR A 140 16.27 -4.56 15.87
N PRO A 141 16.06 -5.71 15.19
CA PRO A 141 15.10 -5.80 14.09
C PRO A 141 13.67 -5.51 14.52
N ILE A 142 13.28 -5.91 15.73
CA ILE A 142 11.91 -5.74 16.25
C ILE A 142 11.63 -4.26 16.54
N LEU A 143 12.62 -3.56 17.10
CA LEU A 143 12.54 -2.11 17.32
C LEU A 143 12.47 -1.35 16.00
N LEU A 144 13.26 -1.73 14.99
CA LEU A 144 13.20 -1.14 13.65
C LEU A 144 11.85 -1.37 12.97
N ILE A 145 11.34 -2.60 12.95
CA ILE A 145 10.00 -2.94 12.43
C ILE A 145 8.93 -2.12 13.13
N THR A 146 9.02 -1.99 14.45
CA THR A 146 8.02 -1.25 15.23
C THR A 146 8.10 0.23 14.92
N THR A 147 9.29 0.81 14.92
CA THR A 147 9.51 2.22 14.59
C THR A 147 8.98 2.53 13.20
N TYR A 148 9.35 1.72 12.21
CA TYR A 148 8.84 1.85 10.84
C TYR A 148 7.30 1.87 10.81
N ASN A 149 6.66 0.88 11.46
CA ASN A 149 5.20 0.75 11.45
C ASN A 149 4.50 1.89 12.20
N VAL A 150 5.05 2.37 13.32
CA VAL A 150 4.51 3.49 14.09
C VAL A 150 4.57 4.76 13.27
N PHE A 151 5.72 5.05 12.67
CA PHE A 151 5.88 6.24 11.83
C PHE A 151 5.06 6.15 10.54
N ASP A 152 4.89 4.96 9.94
CA ASP A 152 3.95 4.75 8.82
C ASP A 152 2.52 5.10 9.21
N LEU A 153 2.06 4.68 10.40
CA LEU A 153 0.74 5.07 10.91
C LEU A 153 0.64 6.59 11.10
N VAL A 154 1.64 7.22 11.72
CA VAL A 154 1.69 8.68 11.89
C VAL A 154 1.60 9.39 10.54
N GLY A 155 2.32 8.91 9.52
CA GLY A 155 2.26 9.47 8.16
C GLY A 155 0.88 9.38 7.53
N LYS A 156 0.19 8.25 7.72
CA LYS A 156 -1.20 8.07 7.26
C LYS A 156 -2.16 9.01 7.99
N CYS A 157 -2.02 9.15 9.31
CA CYS A 157 -2.81 10.08 10.12
C CYS A 157 -2.56 11.55 9.71
N LEU A 158 -1.32 11.92 9.43
CA LEU A 158 -0.99 13.26 8.92
C LEU A 158 -1.66 13.55 7.58
N THR A 159 -1.80 12.55 6.71
CA THR A 159 -2.52 12.70 5.44
C THR A 159 -4.01 12.97 5.66
N ALA A 160 -4.61 12.39 6.70
CA ALA A 160 -6.00 12.66 7.05
C ALA A 160 -6.22 14.11 7.49
N MET A 161 -5.22 14.74 8.12
CA MET A 161 -5.26 16.16 8.49
C MET A 161 -4.90 17.09 7.32
N TYR A 162 -3.88 16.72 6.54
CA TYR A 162 -3.36 17.54 5.45
C TYR A 162 -3.12 16.72 4.17
N VAL A 163 -4.12 16.75 3.29
CA VAL A 163 -4.02 16.18 1.95
C VAL A 163 -3.33 17.18 1.02
N PRO A 164 -2.19 16.83 0.40
CA PRO A 164 -1.50 17.72 -0.50
C PRO A 164 -2.36 17.98 -1.75
N LYS A 165 -2.53 19.26 -2.12
CA LYS A 165 -3.36 19.68 -3.26
C LYS A 165 -2.73 19.40 -4.63
N ALA A 166 -1.41 19.22 -4.69
CA ALA A 166 -0.66 19.13 -5.94
C ALA A 166 -0.04 17.73 -6.15
N THR A 167 -0.59 16.98 -7.09
CA THR A 167 -0.12 15.63 -7.48
C THR A 167 1.35 15.64 -7.90
N VAL A 168 1.79 16.68 -8.61
CA VAL A 168 3.19 16.82 -9.07
C VAL A 168 4.17 16.85 -7.89
N LYS A 169 3.84 17.55 -6.79
CA LYS A 169 4.71 17.61 -5.60
C LYS A 169 4.84 16.24 -4.93
N VAL A 170 3.76 15.47 -4.89
CA VAL A 170 3.74 14.13 -4.31
C VAL A 170 4.59 13.17 -5.15
N VAL A 171 4.48 13.23 -6.47
CA VAL A 171 5.30 12.39 -7.38
C VAL A 171 6.78 12.75 -7.27
N TRP A 172 7.13 14.03 -7.22
CA TRP A 172 8.52 14.46 -6.97
C TRP A 172 9.04 14.00 -5.61
N ALA A 173 8.20 14.04 -4.56
CA ALA A 173 8.56 13.48 -3.26
C ALA A 173 8.76 11.95 -3.31
N CYS A 174 8.05 11.23 -4.18
CA CYS A 174 8.30 9.80 -4.44
C CYS A 174 9.67 9.58 -5.08
N SER A 175 10.04 10.40 -6.08
CA SER A 175 11.39 10.36 -6.68
C SER A 175 12.48 10.68 -5.65
N GLY A 176 12.21 11.61 -4.73
CA GLY A 176 13.11 11.91 -3.62
C GLY A 176 13.42 10.71 -2.71
N ARG A 177 12.59 9.65 -2.72
CA ARG A 177 12.88 8.42 -1.96
C ARG A 177 14.11 7.68 -2.46
N LEU A 178 14.55 7.89 -3.71
CA LEU A 178 15.80 7.30 -4.20
C LEU A 178 17.00 7.78 -3.38
N LEU A 179 16.91 8.95 -2.74
CA LEU A 179 17.94 9.47 -1.85
C LEU A 179 18.13 8.59 -0.60
N PHE A 180 17.16 7.77 -0.21
CA PHE A 180 17.35 6.84 0.89
C PHE A 180 18.42 5.78 0.57
N TYR A 181 18.58 5.33 -0.67
CA TYR A 181 19.62 4.37 -1.04
C TYR A 181 21.04 4.83 -0.66
N PRO A 182 21.55 5.98 -1.15
CA PRO A 182 22.89 6.44 -0.80
C PRO A 182 23.01 6.76 0.70
N LEU A 183 21.94 7.22 1.36
CA LEU A 183 21.97 7.48 2.80
C LEU A 183 22.14 6.18 3.61
N PHE A 184 21.37 5.13 3.28
CA PHE A 184 21.53 3.82 3.91
C PHE A 184 22.88 3.17 3.55
N ALA A 185 23.36 3.33 2.31
CA ALA A 185 24.68 2.84 1.89
C ALA A 185 25.83 3.60 2.61
N ALA A 186 25.69 4.90 2.85
CA ALA A 186 26.63 5.70 3.62
C ALA A 186 26.66 5.31 5.10
N CYS A 187 25.53 4.92 5.69
CA CYS A 187 25.51 4.33 7.04
C CYS A 187 26.28 3.01 7.13
N MET A 188 26.40 2.27 6.02
CA MET A 188 27.12 0.99 5.94
C MET A 188 28.62 1.17 5.69
N HIS A 189 28.99 1.94 4.66
CA HIS A 189 30.37 2.08 4.18
C HIS A 189 31.07 3.37 4.66
N GLY A 190 30.34 4.24 5.35
CA GLY A 190 30.85 5.54 5.80
C GLY A 190 31.73 5.47 7.06
N PRO A 191 32.29 6.61 7.47
CA PRO A 191 33.15 6.71 8.65
C PRO A 191 32.42 6.30 9.93
N ARG A 192 33.17 5.79 10.93
CA ARG A 192 32.66 5.15 12.17
C ARG A 192 31.53 5.89 12.90
N PHE A 193 31.41 7.20 12.72
CA PHE A 193 30.35 8.03 13.30
C PHE A 193 28.94 7.71 12.76
N PHE A 194 28.81 7.40 11.47
CA PHE A 194 27.53 7.06 10.82
C PHE A 194 27.10 5.60 11.04
N ARG A 195 27.99 4.77 11.58
CA ARG A 195 27.76 3.35 11.88
C ARG A 195 27.19 3.13 13.30
N THR A 196 26.38 4.08 13.78
CA THR A 196 25.70 4.01 15.07
C THR A 196 24.22 3.62 14.86
N GLU A 197 23.57 3.10 15.91
CA GLU A 197 22.17 2.66 15.83
C GLU A 197 21.17 3.81 15.58
N ILE A 198 21.52 5.00 16.07
CA ILE A 198 20.69 6.21 16.05
C ILE A 198 20.35 6.68 14.62
N PRO A 199 21.33 6.93 13.71
CA PRO A 199 21.04 7.37 12.34
C PRO A 199 20.17 6.37 11.58
N VAL A 200 20.32 5.08 11.85
CA VAL A 200 19.57 4.01 11.19
C VAL A 200 18.12 3.98 11.66
N VAL A 201 17.88 4.16 12.97
CA VAL A 201 16.54 4.30 13.53
C VAL A 201 15.85 5.57 13.01
N LEU A 202 16.59 6.69 12.91
CA LEU A 202 16.08 7.94 12.34
C LEU A 202 15.77 7.83 10.84
N LEU A 203 16.62 7.16 10.07
CA LEU A 203 16.36 6.90 8.65
C LEU A 203 15.16 5.96 8.47
N THR A 204 15.03 4.95 9.33
CA THR A 204 13.89 4.02 9.31
C THR A 204 12.58 4.71 9.70
N SER A 205 12.61 5.61 10.67
CA SER A 205 11.43 6.40 11.03
C SER A 205 11.02 7.36 9.90
N ALA A 206 11.99 8.04 9.28
CA ALA A 206 11.74 8.88 8.10
C ALA A 206 11.21 8.07 6.91
N LEU A 207 11.77 6.88 6.66
CA LEU A 207 11.32 5.96 5.62
C LEU A 207 9.86 5.53 5.84
N GLY A 208 9.50 5.17 7.08
CA GLY A 208 8.14 4.81 7.46
C GLY A 208 7.16 5.99 7.35
N LEU A 209 7.52 7.15 7.89
CA LEU A 209 6.70 8.37 7.86
C LEU A 209 6.35 8.77 6.43
N THR A 210 7.37 8.83 5.57
CA THR A 210 7.19 9.18 4.16
C THR A 210 6.45 8.08 3.39
N ASN A 211 6.62 6.80 3.75
CA ASN A 211 5.87 5.70 3.14
C ASN A 211 4.37 5.85 3.40
N GLY A 212 3.99 6.05 4.66
CA GLY A 212 2.60 6.24 5.06
C GLY A 212 1.97 7.47 4.43
N TYR A 213 2.67 8.62 4.50
CA TYR A 213 2.15 9.89 3.99
C TYR A 213 1.97 9.91 2.46
N LEU A 214 3.00 9.49 1.72
CA LEU A 214 2.96 9.51 0.25
C LEU A 214 1.98 8.47 -0.30
N THR A 215 1.94 7.25 0.27
CA THR A 215 1.00 6.21 -0.15
C THR A 215 -0.44 6.66 0.02
N SER A 216 -0.80 7.18 1.21
CA SER A 216 -2.14 7.67 1.47
C SER A 216 -2.49 8.85 0.55
N SER A 217 -1.55 9.78 0.35
CA SER A 217 -1.77 10.93 -0.54
C SER A 217 -2.03 10.50 -1.98
N LEU A 218 -1.25 9.56 -2.53
CA LEU A 218 -1.45 9.03 -3.88
C LEU A 218 -2.75 8.26 -4.01
N MET A 219 -3.10 7.41 -3.04
CA MET A 219 -4.35 6.65 -3.05
C MET A 219 -5.59 7.54 -2.94
N ILE A 220 -5.48 8.72 -2.33
CA ILE A 220 -6.57 9.72 -2.27
C ILE A 220 -6.63 10.58 -3.56
N LEU A 221 -5.48 10.96 -4.11
CA LEU A 221 -5.41 11.85 -5.28
C LEU A 221 -5.67 11.12 -6.60
N ALA A 222 -5.26 9.86 -6.73
CA ALA A 222 -5.44 9.08 -7.96
C ALA A 222 -6.91 9.01 -8.43
N PRO A 223 -7.90 8.61 -7.59
CA PRO A 223 -9.30 8.57 -8.02
C PRO A 223 -9.92 9.96 -8.26
N LYS A 224 -9.32 11.05 -7.74
CA LYS A 224 -9.75 12.43 -8.00
C LYS A 224 -9.30 12.97 -9.35
N CYS A 225 -8.32 12.33 -9.98
CA CYS A 225 -7.81 12.73 -11.31
C CYS A 225 -8.68 12.21 -12.46
N VAL A 226 -9.66 11.37 -12.17
CA VAL A 226 -10.56 10.75 -13.15
C VAL A 226 -12.01 11.01 -12.80
N PRO A 227 -12.94 10.93 -13.77
CA PRO A 227 -14.37 10.96 -13.49
C PRO A 227 -14.76 9.84 -12.51
N THR A 228 -15.79 10.07 -11.69
CA THR A 228 -16.27 9.09 -10.69
C THR A 228 -16.61 7.71 -11.27
N LYS A 229 -16.92 7.65 -12.57
CA LYS A 229 -17.18 6.41 -13.32
C LYS A 229 -15.93 5.51 -13.41
N GLU A 230 -14.75 6.09 -13.56
CA GLU A 230 -13.47 5.37 -13.72
C GLU A 230 -12.71 5.22 -12.38
N ALA A 231 -13.17 5.87 -11.31
CA ALA A 231 -12.46 5.94 -10.03
C ALA A 231 -12.24 4.57 -9.36
N GLU A 232 -13.18 3.64 -9.51
CA GLU A 232 -13.03 2.26 -9.00
C GLU A 232 -11.91 1.53 -9.73
N THR A 233 -11.90 1.59 -11.07
CA THR A 233 -10.86 1.01 -11.91
C THR A 233 -9.49 1.58 -11.56
N VAL A 234 -9.39 2.89 -11.32
CA VAL A 234 -8.15 3.52 -10.83
C VAL A 234 -7.69 2.92 -9.50
N GLY A 235 -8.61 2.72 -8.55
CA GLY A 235 -8.30 2.07 -7.29
C GLY A 235 -7.69 0.68 -7.48
N ILE A 236 -8.30 -0.14 -8.35
CA ILE A 236 -7.81 -1.48 -8.68
C ILE A 236 -6.41 -1.42 -9.31
N ILE A 237 -6.19 -0.54 -10.29
CA ILE A 237 -4.87 -0.37 -10.93
C ILE A 237 -3.83 0.06 -9.90
N MET A 238 -4.14 1.02 -9.03
CA MET A 238 -3.20 1.49 -7.99
C MET A 238 -2.80 0.37 -7.03
N VAL A 239 -3.76 -0.48 -6.61
CA VAL A 239 -3.48 -1.64 -5.74
C VAL A 239 -2.65 -2.70 -6.47
N LEU A 240 -2.90 -2.93 -7.75
CA LEU A 240 -2.11 -3.85 -8.57
C LEU A 240 -0.65 -3.38 -8.69
N PHE A 241 -0.43 -2.08 -8.94
CA PHE A 241 0.91 -1.50 -9.01
C PHE A 241 1.64 -1.51 -7.66
N LEU A 242 0.90 -1.32 -6.58
CA LEU A 242 1.40 -1.55 -5.22
C LEU A 242 1.89 -2.99 -5.08
N GLY A 243 1.08 -3.99 -5.47
CA GLY A 243 1.46 -5.40 -5.40
C GLY A 243 2.70 -5.75 -6.23
N ILE A 244 2.81 -5.22 -7.44
CA ILE A 244 4.01 -5.36 -8.28
C ILE A 244 5.22 -4.72 -7.60
N GLY A 245 5.05 -3.53 -7.03
CA GLY A 245 6.11 -2.85 -6.27
C GLY A 245 6.57 -3.67 -5.06
N LEU A 246 5.66 -4.39 -4.40
CA LEU A 246 6.03 -5.29 -3.31
C LEU A 246 6.90 -6.45 -3.80
N ALA A 247 6.51 -7.11 -4.89
CA ALA A 247 7.26 -8.22 -5.47
C ALA A 247 8.64 -7.78 -5.98
N ALA A 248 8.68 -6.69 -6.75
CA ALA A 248 9.92 -6.13 -7.29
C ALA A 248 10.85 -5.62 -6.19
N GLY A 249 10.33 -4.97 -5.16
CA GLY A 249 11.11 -4.51 -4.00
C GLY A 249 11.74 -5.66 -3.23
N SER A 250 11.04 -6.78 -3.06
CA SER A 250 11.58 -7.99 -2.43
C SER A 250 12.77 -8.55 -3.22
N LEU A 251 12.67 -8.62 -4.55
CA LEU A 251 13.77 -9.05 -5.42
C LEU A 251 14.96 -8.07 -5.37
N ALA A 252 14.68 -6.76 -5.42
CA ALA A 252 15.72 -5.73 -5.31
C ALA A 252 16.40 -5.72 -3.94
N GLY A 253 15.76 -6.27 -2.89
CA GLY A 253 16.39 -6.45 -1.58
C GLY A 253 17.63 -7.36 -1.60
N TRP A 254 17.71 -8.28 -2.56
CA TRP A 254 18.89 -9.13 -2.75
C TRP A 254 20.12 -8.37 -3.22
N LEU A 255 19.96 -7.18 -3.83
CA LEU A 255 21.08 -6.32 -4.24
C LEU A 255 21.90 -5.80 -3.04
N TRP A 256 21.36 -5.85 -1.83
CA TRP A 256 22.07 -5.44 -0.63
C TRP A 256 22.85 -6.58 0.04
N VAL A 257 22.59 -7.83 -0.36
CA VAL A 257 23.18 -9.05 0.22
C VAL A 257 24.35 -9.57 -0.65
N ILE A 258 24.38 -9.18 -1.92
CA ILE A 258 25.48 -9.45 -2.87
C ILE A 258 26.55 -8.38 -2.71
#